data_AF-A0A925AUQ1-F1
#
_entry.id   AF-A0A925AUQ1-F1
#
_cell.length_a   1.000
_cell.length_b   1.000
_cell.length_c   1.000
_cell.angle_alpha   90.00
_cell.angle_beta   90.00
_cell.angle_gamma   90.00
#
_symmetry.space_group_name_H-M   'P 1'
#
loop_
_entity.id
_entity.type
_entity.pdbx_description
1 polymer ?
#
loop_
_entity_poly.entity_id
_entity_poly.type
_entity_poly.pdbx_seq_one_letter_code
_entity_poly.pdbx_strand_id
1 'polypeptide(L)'
;MFGRWFPESIFNRKLSPSAEKRLRLAQARAEESIIRAHVDNALMFVDTLAEDMSFDRALDSYVRVMGIPEPMASTVVTRTLVVLGEELVPYRRRAQESAEDDQRPALRLNDASDAKARAVRRA
;
A
#
# COMPACT_ATOMS: atom_id res chain seq x y z
N MET A 1 61.09 -18.16 -19.24
CA MET A 1 61.01 -17.03 -18.29
C MET A 1 59.71 -16.26 -18.54
N PHE A 2 58.55 -16.86 -18.24
CA PHE A 2 57.22 -16.26 -18.49
C PHE A 2 56.25 -16.64 -17.37
N GLY A 3 56.30 -15.94 -16.24
CA GLY A 3 55.50 -16.33 -15.07
C GLY A 3 55.22 -15.21 -14.09
N ARG A 4 54.87 -14.00 -14.55
CA ARG A 4 54.44 -12.93 -13.64
C ARG A 4 53.53 -11.86 -14.25
N TRP A 5 52.63 -12.26 -15.15
CA TRP A 5 51.74 -11.33 -15.86
C TRP A 5 50.28 -11.40 -15.38
N PHE A 6 49.97 -12.18 -14.34
CA PHE A 6 48.63 -12.23 -13.75
C PHE A 6 48.66 -11.78 -12.29
N PRO A 7 47.89 -10.76 -11.88
CA PRO A 7 47.77 -10.37 -10.48
C PRO A 7 47.05 -11.47 -9.69
N GLU A 8 47.72 -12.02 -8.67
CA GLU A 8 47.23 -13.11 -7.79
C GLU A 8 46.07 -12.71 -6.84
N SER A 9 45.24 -11.72 -7.18
CA SER A 9 44.02 -11.44 -6.39
C SER A 9 43.00 -10.64 -7.20
N ILE A 10 42.33 -11.29 -8.16
CA ILE A 10 41.13 -10.70 -8.76
C ILE A 10 39.95 -10.78 -7.76
N PHE A 11 39.95 -11.74 -6.83
CA PHE A 11 39.03 -11.79 -5.70
C PHE A 11 39.69 -12.46 -4.49
N ASN A 12 39.54 -11.86 -3.30
CA ASN A 12 39.26 -12.49 -1.98
C ASN A 12 39.80 -11.66 -0.78
N ARG A 13 39.60 -10.33 -0.77
CA ARG A 13 39.64 -9.60 0.50
C ARG A 13 38.26 -9.70 1.15
N LYS A 14 38.17 -10.43 2.27
CA LYS A 14 36.97 -10.44 3.11
C LYS A 14 36.60 -9.00 3.48
N LEU A 15 35.33 -8.64 3.29
CA LEU A 15 34.82 -7.34 3.73
C LEU A 15 35.03 -7.19 5.24
N SER A 16 35.28 -5.98 5.70
CA SER A 16 35.23 -5.71 7.13
C SER A 16 33.78 -5.92 7.63
N PRO A 17 33.57 -6.29 8.91
CA PRO A 17 32.22 -6.48 9.44
C PRO A 17 31.30 -5.26 9.25
N SER A 18 31.86 -4.04 9.26
CA SER A 18 31.11 -2.81 9.00
C SER A 18 30.74 -2.62 7.53
N ALA A 19 31.62 -3.04 6.61
CA ALA A 19 31.32 -3.02 5.17
C ALA A 19 30.25 -4.05 4.81
N GLU A 20 30.31 -5.25 5.39
CA GLU A 20 29.31 -6.29 5.19
C GLU A 20 27.92 -5.85 5.68
N LYS A 21 27.83 -5.25 6.88
CA LYS A 21 26.56 -4.69 7.39
C LYS A 21 25.98 -3.62 6.46
N ARG A 22 26.81 -2.70 5.95
CA ARG A 22 26.36 -1.66 5.01
C ARG A 22 25.88 -2.26 3.69
N LEU A 23 26.56 -3.28 3.19
CA LEU A 23 26.15 -3.98 1.97
C LEU A 23 24.78 -4.64 2.16
N ARG A 24 24.57 -5.38 3.26
CA ARG A 24 23.27 -6.01 3.56
C ARG A 24 22.15 -4.98 3.66
N LEU A 25 22.40 -3.82 4.28
CA LEU A 25 21.42 -2.74 4.35
C LEU A 25 21.11 -2.15 2.96
N ALA A 26 22.13 -1.94 2.13
CA ALA A 26 21.95 -1.44 0.77
C ALA A 26 21.17 -2.44 -0.09
N GLN A 27 21.47 -3.74 0.04
CA GLN A 27 20.75 -4.82 -0.62
C GLN A 27 19.28 -4.84 -0.19
N ALA A 28 19.00 -4.82 1.11
CA ALA A 28 17.62 -4.82 1.61
C ALA A 28 16.82 -3.60 1.10
N ARG A 29 17.44 -2.43 1.03
CA ARG A 29 16.82 -1.22 0.45
C ARG A 29 16.54 -1.37 -1.05
N ALA A 30 17.45 -1.99 -1.79
CA ALA A 30 17.28 -2.22 -3.21
C ALA A 30 16.14 -3.21 -3.48
N GLU A 31 16.10 -4.33 -2.73
CA GLU A 31 15.03 -5.32 -2.81
C GLU A 31 13.66 -4.69 -2.50
N GLU A 32 13.58 -3.90 -1.42
CA GLU A 32 12.36 -3.17 -1.05
C GLU A 32 11.94 -2.15 -2.11
N SER A 33 12.91 -1.42 -2.70
CA SER A 33 12.63 -0.45 -3.76
C SER A 33 12.08 -1.11 -5.03
N ILE A 34 12.57 -2.31 -5.38
CA ILE A 34 12.08 -3.07 -6.53
C ILE A 34 10.65 -3.54 -6.28
N ILE A 35 10.37 -4.08 -5.08
CA ILE A 35 9.02 -4.50 -4.70
C ILE A 35 8.06 -3.33 -4.77
N ARG A 36 8.42 -2.17 -4.20
CA ARG A 36 7.58 -0.97 -4.23
C ARG A 36 7.27 -0.54 -5.66
N ALA A 37 8.28 -0.51 -6.54
CA ALA A 37 8.08 -0.16 -7.95
C ALA A 37 7.10 -1.12 -8.65
N HIS A 38 7.19 -2.43 -8.36
CA HIS A 38 6.23 -3.39 -8.90
C HIS A 38 4.82 -3.22 -8.37
N VAL A 39 4.65 -2.87 -7.09
CA VAL A 39 3.33 -2.55 -6.52
C VAL A 39 2.72 -1.33 -7.21
N ASP A 40 3.48 -0.24 -7.31
CA ASP A 40 3.00 1.00 -7.98
C ASP A 40 2.58 0.72 -9.44
N ASN A 41 3.39 -0.07 -10.16
CA ASN A 41 3.09 -0.49 -11.53
C ASN A 41 1.89 -1.44 -11.62
N ALA A 42 1.73 -2.37 -10.67
CA ALA A 42 0.61 -3.31 -10.65
C ALA A 42 -0.72 -2.58 -10.42
N LEU A 43 -0.74 -1.61 -9.51
CA LEU A 43 -1.91 -0.75 -9.27
C LEU A 43 -2.32 -0.01 -10.56
N MET A 44 -1.35 0.60 -11.23
CA MET A 44 -1.59 1.28 -12.51
C MET A 44 -2.10 0.31 -13.59
N PHE A 45 -1.53 -0.89 -13.67
CA PHE A 45 -1.94 -1.92 -14.63
C PHE A 45 -3.37 -2.40 -14.39
N VAL A 46 -3.72 -2.62 -13.12
CA VAL A 46 -5.08 -2.98 -12.69
C VAL A 46 -6.08 -1.89 -13.06
N ASP A 47 -5.78 -0.63 -12.71
CA ASP A 47 -6.65 0.51 -12.98
C ASP A 47 -6.89 0.69 -14.48
N THR A 48 -5.82 0.57 -15.27
CA THR A 48 -5.89 0.70 -16.74
C THR A 48 -6.76 -0.37 -17.39
N LEU A 49 -6.85 -1.58 -16.81
CA LEU A 49 -7.58 -2.72 -17.37
C LEU A 49 -8.91 -2.99 -16.67
N ALA A 50 -9.37 -2.08 -15.82
CA ALA A 50 -10.58 -2.28 -15.00
C ALA A 50 -11.85 -2.50 -15.82
N GLU A 51 -11.94 -1.94 -17.03
CA GLU A 51 -13.08 -2.14 -17.94
C GLU A 51 -13.00 -3.46 -18.73
N ASP A 52 -11.80 -4.02 -18.92
CA ASP A 52 -11.56 -5.18 -19.76
C ASP A 52 -11.54 -6.51 -18.98
N MET A 53 -11.14 -6.48 -17.70
CA MET A 53 -11.03 -7.69 -16.89
C MET A 53 -11.17 -7.44 -15.39
N SER A 54 -11.46 -8.50 -14.65
CA SER A 54 -11.48 -8.44 -13.19
C SER A 54 -10.09 -8.12 -12.63
N PHE A 55 -10.09 -7.42 -11.50
CA PHE A 55 -8.89 -7.09 -10.75
C PHE A 55 -7.96 -8.30 -10.54
N ASP A 56 -8.50 -9.43 -10.05
CA ASP A 56 -7.69 -10.63 -9.80
C ASP A 56 -6.99 -11.12 -11.07
N ARG A 57 -7.68 -11.09 -12.22
CA ARG A 57 -7.09 -11.47 -13.51
C ARG A 57 -6.07 -10.48 -14.02
N ALA A 58 -6.27 -9.19 -13.80
CA ALA A 58 -5.30 -8.17 -14.15
C ALA A 58 -4.01 -8.33 -13.33
N LEU A 59 -4.12 -8.60 -12.04
CA LEU A 59 -2.97 -8.80 -11.15
C LEU A 59 -2.18 -10.06 -11.48
N ASP A 60 -2.86 -11.18 -11.73
CA ASP A 60 -2.22 -12.43 -12.21
C ASP A 60 -1.53 -12.21 -13.56
N SER A 61 -2.16 -11.45 -14.46
CA SER A 61 -1.59 -11.13 -15.77
C SER A 61 -0.36 -10.23 -15.65
N TYR A 62 -0.37 -9.26 -14.74
CA TYR A 62 0.78 -8.40 -14.46
C TYR A 62 2.00 -9.22 -14.05
N VAL A 63 1.84 -10.10 -13.05
CA VAL A 63 2.92 -10.98 -12.56
C VAL A 63 3.49 -11.82 -13.70
N ARG A 64 2.62 -12.42 -14.51
CA ARG A 64 3.00 -13.26 -15.65
C ARG A 64 3.74 -12.47 -16.73
N VAL A 65 3.21 -11.32 -17.14
CA VAL A 65 3.77 -10.50 -18.23
C VAL A 65 5.11 -9.89 -17.82
N MET A 66 5.21 -9.41 -16.58
CA MET A 66 6.44 -8.83 -16.06
C MET A 66 7.48 -9.89 -15.63
N GLY A 67 7.11 -11.18 -15.66
CA GLY A 67 8.02 -12.28 -15.36
C GLY A 67 8.57 -12.25 -13.94
N ILE A 68 7.75 -11.81 -12.97
CA ILE A 68 8.21 -11.62 -11.59
C ILE A 68 8.45 -13.01 -10.95
N PRO A 69 9.68 -13.31 -10.48
CA PRO A 69 9.98 -14.62 -9.92
C PRO A 69 9.39 -14.80 -8.52
N GLU A 70 9.13 -16.04 -8.13
CA GLU A 70 8.86 -16.35 -6.71
C GLU A 70 10.15 -16.27 -5.87
N PRO A 71 10.08 -15.83 -4.60
CA PRO A 71 8.88 -15.47 -3.82
C PRO A 71 8.44 -13.99 -3.96
N MET A 72 9.07 -13.23 -4.86
CA MET A 72 8.82 -11.80 -5.02
C MET A 72 7.40 -11.53 -5.52
N ALA A 73 6.90 -12.37 -6.44
CA ALA A 73 5.55 -12.29 -6.97
C ALA A 73 4.50 -12.32 -5.85
N SER A 74 4.58 -13.30 -4.94
CA SER A 74 3.70 -13.38 -3.77
C SER A 74 3.70 -12.10 -2.92
N THR A 75 4.88 -11.49 -2.74
CA THR A 75 5.01 -10.24 -1.97
C THR A 75 4.38 -9.05 -2.68
N VAL A 76 4.59 -8.93 -3.99
CA VAL A 76 3.99 -7.86 -4.82
C VAL A 76 2.47 -7.96 -4.81
N VAL A 77 1.92 -9.17 -5.02
CA VAL A 77 0.48 -9.43 -4.99
C VAL A 77 -0.11 -9.02 -3.65
N THR A 78 0.46 -9.52 -2.55
CA THR A 78 -0.01 -9.23 -1.19
C THR A 78 -0.03 -7.73 -0.89
N ARG A 79 1.04 -7.01 -1.24
CA ARG A 79 1.11 -5.56 -0.98
C ARG A 79 0.16 -4.75 -1.87
N THR A 80 -0.01 -5.16 -3.13
CA THR A 80 -0.98 -4.53 -4.03
C THR A 80 -2.40 -4.67 -3.48
N LEU A 81 -2.76 -5.87 -2.99
CA LEU A 81 -4.05 -6.12 -2.34
C LEU A 81 -4.27 -5.27 -1.09
N VAL A 82 -3.22 -5.07 -0.28
CA VAL A 82 -3.30 -4.18 0.90
C VAL A 82 -3.63 -2.76 0.48
N VAL A 83 -2.92 -2.19 -0.49
CA VAL A 83 -3.16 -0.81 -0.95
C VAL A 83 -4.58 -0.65 -1.52
N LEU A 84 -5.03 -1.59 -2.35
CA LEU A 84 -6.40 -1.55 -2.89
C LEU A 84 -7.46 -1.69 -1.78
N GLY A 85 -7.21 -2.53 -0.78
CA GLY A 85 -8.06 -2.64 0.39
C GLY A 85 -8.16 -1.32 1.16
N GLU A 86 -7.04 -0.62 1.32
CA GLU A 86 -6.99 0.70 1.96
C GLU A 86 -7.73 1.79 1.16
N GLU A 87 -7.91 1.66 -0.15
CA GLU A 87 -8.71 2.62 -0.94
C GLU A 87 -10.22 2.35 -0.83
N LEU A 88 -10.61 1.08 -0.70
CA LEU A 88 -12.02 0.67 -0.59
C LEU A 88 -12.64 0.96 0.80
N VAL A 89 -11.86 0.85 1.87
CA VAL A 89 -12.35 1.04 3.25
C VAL A 89 -12.75 2.50 3.58
N PRO A 90 -12.00 3.54 3.18
CA PRO A 90 -12.38 4.95 3.34
C PRO A 90 -13.62 5.33 2.54
N TYR A 91 -13.86 4.70 1.38
CA TYR A 91 -15.06 4.94 0.59
C TYR A 91 -16.31 4.44 1.34
N ARG A 92 -16.26 3.23 1.93
CA ARG A 92 -17.37 2.69 2.72
C ARG A 92 -17.65 3.52 3.97
N ARG A 93 -16.61 3.99 4.68
CA ARG A 93 -16.77 4.84 5.87
C ARG A 93 -17.41 6.19 5.53
N ARG A 94 -16.93 6.89 4.50
CA ARG A 94 -17.53 8.16 4.04
C ARG A 94 -18.97 8.00 3.55
N ALA A 95 -19.27 6.93 2.83
CA ALA A 95 -20.63 6.62 2.39
C ALA A 95 -21.57 6.34 3.58
N GLN A 96 -21.08 5.63 4.61
CA GLN A 96 -21.84 5.39 5.85
C GLN A 96 -22.05 6.68 6.65
N GLU A 97 -21.03 7.53 6.82
CA GLU A 97 -21.14 8.82 7.52
C GLU A 97 -22.13 9.76 6.80
N SER A 98 -22.10 9.79 5.47
CA SER A 98 -23.04 10.60 4.66
C SER A 98 -24.48 10.10 4.78
N ALA A 99 -24.67 8.77 4.80
CA ALA A 99 -25.98 8.16 5.00
C ALA A 99 -26.49 8.30 6.44
N GLU A 100 -25.61 8.35 7.43
CA GLU A 100 -25.96 8.61 8.83
C GLU A 100 -26.38 10.06 9.07
N ASP A 101 -25.72 11.04 8.45
CA ASP A 101 -26.10 12.45 8.58
C ASP A 101 -27.47 12.75 7.94
N ASP A 102 -27.85 12.06 6.86
CA ASP A 102 -29.16 12.18 6.20
C ASP A 102 -30.28 11.44 6.98
N GLN A 103 -29.90 10.46 7.81
CA GLN A 103 -30.83 9.68 8.64
C GLN A 103 -30.97 10.19 10.08
N ARG A 104 -30.07 11.06 10.55
CA ARG A 104 -30.19 11.67 11.87
C ARG A 104 -31.38 12.64 11.84
N PRO A 105 -32.46 12.38 12.59
CA PRO A 105 -33.56 13.32 12.69
C PRO A 105 -33.00 14.65 13.17
N ALA A 106 -33.35 15.76 12.52
CA ALA A 106 -32.97 17.10 12.97
C ALA A 106 -33.48 17.30 14.40
N LEU A 107 -32.61 17.02 15.37
CA LEU A 107 -32.90 17.14 16.78
C LEU A 107 -33.08 18.62 17.07
N ARG A 108 -34.33 19.09 17.03
CA ARG A 108 -34.73 20.43 17.46
C ARG A 108 -34.65 20.51 18.99
N LEU A 109 -33.42 20.48 19.50
CA LEU A 109 -33.11 20.64 20.92
C LEU A 109 -33.58 22.01 21.47
N ASN A 110 -33.78 22.99 20.59
CA ASN A 110 -34.27 24.31 20.96
C ASN A 110 -35.78 24.34 21.28
N ASP A 111 -36.61 23.48 20.68
CA ASP A 111 -38.06 23.51 20.91
C ASP A 111 -38.45 22.99 22.32
N ALA A 112 -37.70 22.01 22.84
CA ALA A 112 -37.92 21.47 24.20
C ALA A 112 -37.44 22.43 25.31
N SER A 113 -36.44 23.24 25.02
CA SER A 113 -35.85 24.21 25.96
C SER A 113 -36.79 25.40 26.19
N ASP A 114 -37.43 25.89 25.13
CA ASP A 114 -38.35 27.03 25.19
C ASP A 114 -39.67 26.72 25.92
N ALA A 115 -40.17 25.48 25.81
CA ALA A 115 -41.39 25.06 26.50
C ALA A 115 -41.23 25.10 28.03
N LYS A 116 -40.06 24.67 28.54
CA LYS A 116 -39.76 24.65 29.98
C LYS A 116 -39.54 26.07 30.52
N ALA A 117 -38.87 26.94 29.75
CA ALA A 117 -38.68 28.34 30.12
C ALA A 117 -40.00 29.14 30.17
N ARG A 118 -40.95 28.83 29.29
CA ARG A 118 -42.30 29.44 29.30
C ARG A 118 -43.17 28.96 30.46
N ALA A 119 -43.03 27.71 30.89
CA ALA A 119 -43.82 27.15 31.99
C ALA A 119 -43.41 27.74 33.36
N VAL A 120 -42.11 27.98 33.57
CA VAL A 120 -41.58 28.54 34.83
C VAL A 120 -41.93 30.02 35.02
N ARG A 121 -42.18 30.77 33.95
CA ARG A 121 -42.57 32.19 34.03
C ARG A 121 -44.06 32.41 34.33
N ARG A 122 -44.86 31.35 34.44
CA ARG A 122 -46.32 31.41 34.66
C ARG A 122 -46.77 30.90 36.04
N ALA A 123 -45.83 30.56 36.92
CA ALA A 123 -46.07 30.27 38.34
C ALA A 123 -45.56 31.44 39.19
#